data_AF-A0A158D2V3-F1
#
_entry.id   AF-A0A158D2V3-F1
#
_cell.length_a   1.000
_cell.length_b   1.000
_cell.length_c   1.000
_cell.angle_alpha   90.00
_cell.angle_beta   90.00
_cell.angle_gamma   90.00
#
_symmetry.space_group_name_H-M   'P 1'
#
loop_
_entity.id
_entity.type
_entity.pdbx_description
1 polymer ?
#
loop_
_entity_poly.entity_id
_entity_poly.type
_entity_poly.pdbx_seq_one_letter_code
_entity_poly.pdbx_strand_id
1 'polypeptide(L)'
;METVLKESMAAQQRYEIAEASQIAYARRSIGELARGLGFNETAAGELAIVVTECATNLLKHAQRGELLVRALVDGSGNAPLRYGIEVLCIDNGPGIHDLHRCFEDGYTTAGSPGNGMGAIERLSDELDIWSAPQRGTVLRAVFWNAPGAASAPAPQLTYGVVNLPLQTETVCGDAWSVHTHDGEFTVLVADGLGHGPLANVAAIEAAKLLAAHGDQALDRIMEVANDALRPTRGAAVGIARMPAFASLPGMPVSFAGIGNIAASVWTEDTHKHLVSHSGIVGHAARRAQIFDVPYPPNALVVLHSDGLTSRWDLARYPGLAMRHPALVAAVLYRDFARGRDDVTVFVARAAASA
;
A
#
# COMPACT_ATOMS: atom_id res chain seq x y z
N MET A 1 17.39 5.94 -15.58
CA MET A 1 16.10 6.36 -15.00
C MET A 1 14.98 5.34 -15.27
N GLU A 2 15.16 4.42 -16.24
CA GLU A 2 14.23 3.30 -16.50
C GLU A 2 14.35 2.11 -15.52
N THR A 3 15.50 1.92 -14.85
CA THR A 3 15.72 0.76 -13.96
C THR A 3 14.97 0.87 -12.64
N VAL A 4 14.63 2.08 -12.18
CA VAL A 4 13.99 2.31 -10.87
C VAL A 4 12.49 1.99 -10.90
N LEU A 5 11.87 1.91 -12.09
CA LEU A 5 10.43 1.70 -12.22
C LEU A 5 10.04 0.22 -12.30
N LYS A 6 11.00 -0.71 -12.36
CA LYS A 6 10.69 -2.15 -12.36
C LYS A 6 10.20 -2.67 -11.01
N GLU A 7 10.37 -1.90 -9.93
CA GLU A 7 10.10 -2.34 -8.57
C GLU A 7 9.31 -1.27 -7.82
N SER A 8 8.21 -1.69 -7.19
CA SER A 8 7.28 -0.76 -6.57
C SER A 8 7.90 -0.14 -5.31
N MET A 9 8.46 1.06 -5.47
CA MET A 9 9.09 1.87 -4.41
C MET A 9 8.43 3.26 -4.27
N ALA A 10 7.31 3.50 -4.95
CA ALA A 10 6.70 4.83 -5.00
C ALA A 10 5.94 5.16 -3.72
N ALA A 11 6.41 6.19 -3.01
CA ALA A 11 5.66 6.85 -1.95
C ALA A 11 4.36 7.48 -2.51
N GLN A 12 3.34 7.58 -1.67
CA GLN A 12 2.09 8.21 -2.05
C GLN A 12 2.16 9.74 -1.92
N GLN A 13 1.41 10.42 -2.78
CA GLN A 13 1.06 11.82 -2.63
C GLN A 13 -0.24 11.92 -1.83
N ARG A 14 -0.25 12.78 -0.81
CA ARG A 14 -1.42 13.02 0.04
C ARG A 14 -2.09 14.33 -0.31
N TYR A 15 -3.41 14.28 -0.52
CA TYR A 15 -4.25 15.45 -0.74
C TYR A 15 -5.32 15.51 0.35
N GLU A 16 -5.19 16.46 1.28
CA GLU A 16 -6.23 16.72 2.26
C GLU A 16 -7.44 17.40 1.59
N ILE A 17 -8.64 16.94 1.94
CA ILE A 17 -9.91 17.44 1.45
C ILE A 17 -10.76 17.87 2.66
N ALA A 18 -10.75 19.15 2.96
CA ALA A 18 -11.52 19.82 4.00
C ALA A 18 -12.31 21.04 3.46
N GLU A 19 -11.98 21.52 2.26
CA GLU A 19 -12.71 22.59 1.57
C GLU A 19 -12.76 22.39 0.04
N ALA A 20 -13.69 23.08 -0.62
CA ALA A 20 -13.97 22.90 -2.05
C ALA A 20 -12.78 23.26 -2.97
N SER A 21 -11.92 24.19 -2.55
CA SER A 21 -10.74 24.62 -3.33
C SER A 21 -9.74 23.45 -3.54
N GLN A 22 -9.65 22.56 -2.54
CA GLN A 22 -8.72 21.43 -2.54
C GLN A 22 -9.13 20.33 -3.51
N ILE A 23 -10.43 20.20 -3.83
CA ILE A 23 -10.92 19.30 -4.88
C ILE A 23 -10.27 19.66 -6.22
N ALA A 24 -10.31 20.95 -6.57
CA ALA A 24 -9.75 21.43 -7.83
C ALA A 24 -8.22 21.30 -7.86
N TYR A 25 -7.54 21.47 -6.72
CA TYR A 25 -6.10 21.23 -6.59
C TYR A 25 -5.74 19.75 -6.80
N ALA A 26 -6.37 18.84 -6.05
CA ALA A 26 -6.13 17.40 -6.16
C ALA A 26 -6.37 16.90 -7.59
N ARG A 27 -7.49 17.29 -8.22
CA ARG A 27 -7.80 16.93 -9.60
C ARG A 27 -6.72 17.38 -10.59
N ARG A 28 -6.19 18.60 -10.44
CA ARG A 28 -5.13 19.12 -11.33
C ARG A 28 -3.82 18.35 -11.14
N SER A 29 -3.37 18.17 -9.91
CA SER A 29 -2.10 17.48 -9.61
C SER A 29 -2.14 16.00 -9.98
N ILE A 30 -3.27 15.32 -9.73
CA ILE A 30 -3.45 13.92 -10.15
C ILE A 30 -3.53 13.81 -11.69
N GLY A 31 -4.16 14.78 -12.36
CA GLY A 31 -4.15 14.86 -13.83
C GLY A 31 -2.77 15.15 -14.43
N GLU A 32 -1.89 15.87 -13.72
CA GLU A 32 -0.47 16.03 -14.09
C GLU A 32 0.28 14.71 -13.98
N LEU A 33 0.06 13.95 -12.90
CA LEU A 33 0.63 12.61 -12.73
C LEU A 33 0.19 11.67 -13.87
N ALA A 34 -1.12 11.66 -14.20
CA ALA A 34 -1.65 10.84 -15.30
C ALA A 34 -1.01 11.15 -16.64
N ARG A 35 -0.84 12.44 -16.97
CA ARG A 35 -0.12 12.86 -18.19
C ARG A 35 1.34 12.41 -18.17
N GLY A 36 2.01 12.51 -17.03
CA GLY A 36 3.39 12.04 -16.86
C GLY A 36 3.54 10.53 -17.05
N LEU A 37 2.50 9.75 -16.75
CA LEU A 37 2.45 8.29 -16.93
C LEU A 37 1.89 7.85 -18.29
N GLY A 38 1.63 8.79 -19.20
CA GLY A 38 1.20 8.51 -20.57
C GLY A 38 -0.26 8.10 -20.72
N PHE A 39 -1.14 8.51 -19.80
CA PHE A 39 -2.58 8.32 -19.95
C PHE A 39 -3.10 9.10 -21.16
N ASN A 40 -3.98 8.48 -21.94
CA ASN A 40 -4.69 9.17 -23.02
C ASN A 40 -5.76 10.14 -22.46
N GLU A 41 -6.30 11.01 -23.32
CA GLU A 41 -7.28 12.04 -22.91
C GLU A 41 -8.54 11.45 -22.27
N THR A 42 -9.01 10.30 -22.76
CA THR A 42 -10.18 9.61 -22.22
C THR A 42 -9.92 9.12 -20.80
N ALA A 43 -8.87 8.31 -20.59
CA ALA A 43 -8.52 7.76 -19.28
C ALA A 43 -8.17 8.84 -18.26
N ALA A 44 -7.50 9.92 -18.70
CA ALA A 44 -7.24 11.07 -17.83
C ALA A 44 -8.53 11.82 -17.45
N GLY A 45 -9.50 11.90 -18.36
CA GLY A 45 -10.83 12.46 -18.10
C GLY A 45 -11.65 11.62 -17.13
N GLU A 46 -11.63 10.29 -17.27
CA GLU A 46 -12.29 9.33 -16.39
C GLU A 46 -11.74 9.42 -14.96
N LEU A 47 -10.41 9.39 -14.81
CA LEU A 47 -9.73 9.61 -13.53
C LEU A 47 -10.12 10.96 -12.90
N ALA A 48 -10.19 12.04 -13.69
CA ALA A 48 -10.57 13.36 -13.20
C ALA A 48 -12.02 13.41 -12.67
N ILE A 49 -12.95 12.68 -13.30
CA ILE A 49 -14.33 12.53 -12.81
C ILE A 49 -14.32 11.79 -11.47
N VAL A 50 -13.67 10.63 -11.39
CA VAL A 50 -13.63 9.81 -10.17
C VAL A 50 -12.98 10.54 -9.01
N VAL A 51 -11.85 11.23 -9.23
CA VAL A 51 -11.21 12.07 -8.21
C VAL A 51 -12.16 13.16 -7.71
N THR A 52 -12.93 13.79 -8.61
CA THR A 52 -13.88 14.84 -8.24
C THR A 52 -15.03 14.27 -7.41
N GLU A 53 -15.59 13.12 -7.79
CA GLU A 53 -16.68 12.46 -7.06
C GLU A 53 -16.20 11.98 -5.68
N CYS A 54 -15.03 11.31 -5.61
CA CYS A 54 -14.40 10.90 -4.35
C CYS A 54 -14.22 12.09 -3.41
N ALA A 55 -13.55 13.16 -3.86
CA ALA A 55 -13.28 14.32 -3.02
C ALA A 55 -14.57 15.08 -2.64
N THR A 56 -15.56 15.12 -3.52
CA THR A 56 -16.89 15.70 -3.21
C THR A 56 -17.61 14.87 -2.15
N ASN A 57 -17.52 13.54 -2.21
CA ASN A 57 -18.12 12.66 -1.23
C ASN A 57 -17.46 12.83 0.15
N LEU A 58 -16.13 12.99 0.20
CA LEU A 58 -15.40 13.32 1.44
C LEU A 58 -15.99 14.56 2.12
N LEU A 59 -16.15 15.67 1.38
CA LEU A 59 -16.72 16.90 1.95
C LEU A 59 -18.19 16.76 2.34
N LYS A 60 -19.02 16.18 1.48
CA LYS A 60 -20.48 16.13 1.69
C LYS A 60 -20.89 15.17 2.79
N HIS A 61 -20.21 14.03 2.91
CA HIS A 61 -20.65 12.94 3.78
C HIS A 61 -19.77 12.78 5.03
N ALA A 62 -18.50 13.18 4.97
CA ALA A 62 -17.57 13.05 6.10
C ALA A 62 -17.01 14.39 6.61
N GLN A 63 -17.38 15.52 6.00
CA GLN A 63 -16.88 16.88 6.27
C GLN A 63 -15.40 17.09 5.93
N ARG A 64 -14.56 16.07 6.12
CA ARG A 64 -13.15 16.03 5.73
C ARG A 64 -12.70 14.61 5.41
N GLY A 65 -11.60 14.51 4.69
CA GLY A 65 -10.86 13.27 4.47
C GLY A 65 -9.60 13.52 3.67
N GLU A 66 -9.06 12.47 3.06
CA GLU A 66 -7.86 12.56 2.24
C GLU A 66 -7.90 11.62 1.04
N LEU A 67 -7.20 12.02 -0.02
CA LEU A 67 -6.84 11.15 -1.13
C LEU A 67 -5.35 10.79 -1.01
N LEU A 68 -5.03 9.50 -1.01
CA LEU A 68 -3.65 9.02 -1.18
C LEU A 68 -3.50 8.47 -2.59
N VAL A 69 -2.51 8.97 -3.32
CA VAL A 69 -2.34 8.64 -4.74
C VAL A 69 -0.92 8.16 -5.00
N ARG A 70 -0.78 7.03 -5.68
CA ARG A 70 0.53 6.54 -6.16
C ARG A 70 0.47 6.05 -7.59
N ALA A 71 1.62 6.11 -8.25
CA ALA A 71 1.83 5.40 -9.50
C ALA A 71 1.93 3.89 -9.25
N LEU A 72 1.35 3.10 -10.14
CA LEU A 72 1.53 1.68 -10.24
C LEU A 72 2.35 1.37 -11.50
N VAL A 73 3.13 0.30 -11.42
CA VAL A 73 3.79 -0.28 -12.59
C VAL A 73 3.43 -1.76 -12.60
N ASP A 74 2.91 -2.21 -13.73
CA ASP A 74 2.69 -3.62 -14.03
C ASP A 74 3.60 -4.01 -15.19
N GLY A 75 4.34 -5.10 -15.01
CA GLY A 75 5.37 -5.52 -15.93
C GLY A 75 6.04 -6.77 -15.40
N SER A 76 5.61 -7.93 -15.89
CA SER A 76 6.28 -9.20 -15.64
C SER A 76 6.81 -9.79 -16.96
N GLY A 77 8.03 -10.32 -16.92
CA GLY A 77 8.66 -10.96 -18.07
C GLY A 77 8.95 -10.00 -19.24
N ASN A 78 8.61 -10.43 -20.46
CA ASN A 78 8.91 -9.72 -21.71
C ASN A 78 7.77 -8.80 -22.20
N ALA A 79 6.70 -8.63 -21.43
CA ALA A 79 5.61 -7.73 -21.78
C ALA A 79 6.05 -6.25 -21.60
N PRO A 80 5.51 -5.31 -22.41
CA PRO A 80 5.75 -3.90 -22.21
C PRO A 80 5.21 -3.43 -20.85
N LEU A 81 5.94 -2.53 -20.19
CA LEU A 81 5.51 -1.93 -18.93
C LEU A 81 4.18 -1.19 -19.11
N ARG A 82 3.23 -1.48 -18.24
CA ARG A 82 1.95 -0.78 -18.09
C ARG A 82 2.03 0.11 -16.86
N TYR A 83 1.54 1.34 -16.96
CA TYR A 83 1.55 2.29 -15.86
C TYR A 83 0.12 2.57 -15.41
N GLY A 84 -0.07 2.67 -14.10
CA GLY A 84 -1.37 2.93 -13.50
C GLY A 84 -1.30 3.97 -12.40
N ILE A 85 -2.47 4.35 -11.90
CA ILE A 85 -2.65 5.22 -10.74
C ILE A 85 -3.62 4.53 -9.78
N GLU A 86 -3.18 4.34 -8.54
CA GLU A 86 -4.05 3.95 -7.43
C GLU A 86 -4.47 5.21 -6.67
N VAL A 87 -5.77 5.34 -6.44
CA VAL A 87 -6.38 6.39 -5.60
C VAL A 87 -7.06 5.72 -4.43
N LEU A 88 -6.58 6.01 -3.21
CA LEU A 88 -7.26 5.68 -1.97
C LEU A 88 -8.01 6.92 -1.48
N CYS A 89 -9.31 6.81 -1.31
CA CYS A 89 -10.18 7.84 -0.74
C CYS A 89 -10.55 7.41 0.68
N ILE A 90 -10.18 8.22 1.67
CA ILE A 90 -10.18 7.84 3.09
C ILE A 90 -10.94 8.87 3.91
N ASP A 91 -11.94 8.43 4.67
CA ASP A 91 -12.65 9.25 5.64
C ASP A 91 -12.88 8.57 6.99
N ASN A 92 -13.19 9.39 8.00
CA ASN A 92 -13.61 8.99 9.35
C ASN A 92 -15.06 9.40 9.63
N GLY A 93 -15.88 9.49 8.58
CA GLY A 93 -17.28 9.90 8.66
C GLY A 93 -18.19 8.81 9.25
N PRO A 94 -19.52 8.96 9.09
CA PRO A 94 -20.50 8.03 9.66
C PRO A 94 -20.48 6.63 9.02
N GLY A 95 -19.77 6.45 7.90
CA GLY A 95 -19.82 5.25 7.07
C GLY A 95 -21.09 5.17 6.22
N ILE A 96 -21.15 4.17 5.36
CA ILE A 96 -22.24 3.88 4.43
C ILE A 96 -23.04 2.72 4.99
N HIS A 97 -24.31 2.95 5.29
CA HIS A 97 -25.17 1.95 5.93
C HIS A 97 -25.55 0.80 4.97
N ASP A 98 -25.76 1.10 3.69
CA ASP A 98 -26.11 0.11 2.67
C ASP A 98 -25.29 0.39 1.42
N LEU A 99 -24.14 -0.28 1.32
CA LEU A 99 -23.22 -0.12 0.19
C LEU A 99 -23.88 -0.55 -1.13
N HIS A 100 -24.71 -1.60 -1.13
CA HIS A 100 -25.35 -2.10 -2.34
C HIS A 100 -26.28 -1.05 -2.95
N ARG A 101 -27.07 -0.37 -2.11
CA ARG A 101 -27.96 0.71 -2.57
C ARG A 101 -27.22 1.94 -3.08
N CYS A 102 -25.98 2.17 -2.65
CA CYS A 102 -25.18 3.28 -3.17
C CYS A 102 -24.77 3.10 -4.64
N PHE A 103 -24.76 1.87 -5.17
CA PHE A 103 -24.47 1.61 -6.58
C PHE A 103 -25.72 1.63 -7.49
N GLU A 104 -26.93 1.69 -6.90
CA GLU A 104 -28.16 1.87 -7.67
C GLU A 104 -28.23 3.32 -8.19
N ASP A 105 -28.38 3.49 -9.52
CA ASP A 105 -28.49 4.82 -10.14
C ASP A 105 -29.64 5.63 -9.50
N GLY A 106 -29.35 6.87 -9.08
CA GLY A 106 -30.32 7.78 -8.46
C GLY A 106 -30.44 7.70 -6.94
N TYR A 107 -29.63 6.89 -6.25
CA TYR A 107 -29.58 6.88 -4.79
C TYR A 107 -28.69 7.99 -4.22
N THR A 108 -29.27 8.87 -3.41
CA THR A 108 -28.62 10.07 -2.87
C THR A 108 -29.13 10.33 -1.46
N THR A 109 -28.21 10.46 -0.51
CA THR A 109 -28.50 10.81 0.90
C THR A 109 -28.27 12.28 1.22
N ALA A 110 -27.73 13.07 0.26
CA ALA A 110 -27.29 14.45 0.48
C ALA A 110 -27.57 15.41 -0.69
N GLY A 111 -28.60 15.14 -1.50
CA GLY A 111 -29.09 16.09 -2.52
C GLY A 111 -28.23 16.23 -3.80
N SER A 112 -27.35 15.27 -4.08
CA SER A 112 -26.70 15.14 -5.41
C SER A 112 -27.60 14.34 -6.37
N PRO A 113 -27.30 14.26 -7.69
CA PRO A 113 -28.06 13.44 -8.64
C PRO A 113 -28.08 11.93 -8.35
N GLY A 114 -27.32 11.45 -7.35
CA GLY A 114 -27.29 10.03 -6.97
C GLY A 114 -26.51 9.12 -7.91
N ASN A 115 -25.65 9.70 -8.77
CA ASN A 115 -24.90 8.95 -9.79
C ASN A 115 -23.40 8.82 -9.47
N GLY A 116 -22.93 9.40 -8.36
CA GLY A 116 -21.49 9.53 -8.05
C GLY A 116 -20.79 8.19 -7.85
N MET A 117 -21.36 7.30 -7.04
CA MET A 117 -20.76 5.98 -6.79
C MET A 117 -20.83 5.06 -8.02
N GLY A 118 -21.96 5.05 -8.74
CA GLY A 118 -22.08 4.33 -10.01
C GLY A 118 -21.14 4.85 -11.09
N ALA A 119 -20.83 6.15 -11.10
CA ALA A 119 -19.78 6.70 -11.97
C ALA A 119 -18.39 6.22 -11.56
N ILE A 120 -18.07 6.18 -10.26
CA ILE A 120 -16.79 5.65 -9.78
C ILE A 120 -16.60 4.19 -10.20
N GLU A 121 -17.62 3.35 -10.07
CA GLU A 121 -17.58 1.94 -10.50
C GLU A 121 -17.38 1.79 -12.01
N ARG A 122 -18.17 2.51 -12.82
CA ARG A 122 -18.12 2.37 -14.28
C ARG A 122 -16.83 2.89 -14.91
N LEU A 123 -16.20 3.88 -14.29
CA LEU A 123 -15.05 4.58 -14.86
C LEU A 123 -13.70 4.06 -14.33
N SER A 124 -13.69 3.29 -13.24
CA SER A 124 -12.46 2.73 -12.68
C SER A 124 -12.16 1.36 -13.30
N ASP A 125 -10.90 1.02 -13.51
CA ASP A 125 -10.49 -0.32 -13.97
C ASP A 125 -10.63 -1.36 -12.84
N GLU A 126 -10.33 -0.95 -11.60
CA GLU A 126 -10.55 -1.75 -10.40
C GLU A 126 -11.15 -0.89 -9.30
N LEU A 127 -12.07 -1.47 -8.52
CA LEU A 127 -12.72 -0.81 -7.39
C LEU A 127 -12.84 -1.79 -6.22
N ASP A 128 -12.51 -1.35 -5.01
CA ASP A 128 -12.94 -2.01 -3.77
C ASP A 128 -13.29 -0.95 -2.73
N ILE A 129 -14.27 -1.25 -1.88
CA ILE A 129 -14.78 -0.34 -0.85
C ILE A 129 -14.97 -1.10 0.45
N TRP A 130 -14.47 -0.49 1.52
CA TRP A 130 -14.82 -0.87 2.88
C TRP A 130 -15.47 0.32 3.58
N SER A 131 -16.61 0.05 4.21
CA SER A 131 -17.29 1.04 5.04
C SER A 131 -17.95 0.32 6.20
N ALA A 132 -17.97 0.95 7.37
CA ALA A 132 -18.68 0.43 8.53
C ALA A 132 -19.32 1.57 9.33
N PRO A 133 -20.48 1.33 9.96
CA PRO A 133 -21.16 2.34 10.77
C PRO A 133 -20.22 2.95 11.82
N GLN A 134 -20.16 4.28 11.83
CA GLN A 134 -19.32 5.08 12.75
C GLN A 134 -17.80 4.79 12.64
N ARG A 135 -17.36 4.22 11.52
CA ARG A 135 -15.94 3.94 11.25
C ARG A 135 -15.46 4.49 9.91
N GLY A 136 -16.25 5.36 9.28
CA GLY A 136 -15.93 5.97 7.98
C GLY A 136 -15.93 5.00 6.81
N THR A 137 -15.41 5.50 5.68
CA THR A 137 -15.28 4.75 4.42
C THR A 137 -13.85 4.84 3.90
N VAL A 138 -13.40 3.75 3.30
CA VAL A 138 -12.17 3.67 2.52
C VAL A 138 -12.50 3.04 1.17
N LEU A 139 -12.17 3.75 0.10
CA LEU A 139 -12.37 3.33 -1.29
C LEU A 139 -11.03 3.29 -2.01
N ARG A 140 -10.78 2.23 -2.77
CA ARG A 140 -9.66 2.13 -3.70
C ARG A 140 -10.18 2.12 -5.13
N ALA A 141 -9.68 3.02 -5.96
CA ALA A 141 -9.88 2.98 -7.40
C ALA A 141 -8.52 2.88 -8.11
N VAL A 142 -8.44 2.08 -9.17
CA VAL A 142 -7.25 1.98 -10.03
C VAL A 142 -7.61 2.34 -11.47
N PHE A 143 -6.67 3.02 -12.13
CA PHE A 143 -6.74 3.38 -13.53
C PHE A 143 -5.42 3.03 -14.21
N TRP A 144 -5.47 2.61 -15.47
CA TRP A 144 -4.31 2.23 -16.25
C TRP A 144 -4.23 3.02 -17.56
N ASN A 145 -3.00 3.32 -18.00
CA ASN A 145 -2.76 4.17 -19.17
C ASN A 145 -3.11 3.52 -20.53
N ALA A 146 -3.27 2.19 -20.56
CA ALA A 146 -3.59 1.43 -21.76
C ALA A 146 -4.83 0.55 -21.51
N PRO A 147 -5.94 0.79 -22.25
CA PRO A 147 -7.07 -0.12 -22.27
C PRO A 147 -6.72 -1.35 -23.11
N GLY A 148 -7.01 -2.55 -22.62
CA GLY A 148 -7.12 -3.73 -23.48
C GLY A 148 -5.96 -4.72 -23.54
N ALA A 149 -5.03 -4.74 -22.59
CA ALA A 149 -4.30 -5.99 -22.33
C ALA A 149 -5.13 -6.88 -21.41
N ALA A 150 -6.28 -7.35 -21.91
CA ALA A 150 -7.03 -8.46 -21.32
C ALA A 150 -6.28 -9.80 -21.53
N SER A 151 -4.95 -9.80 -21.47
CA SER A 151 -4.28 -11.00 -20.99
C SER A 151 -4.62 -11.06 -19.51
N ALA A 152 -5.31 -12.11 -19.07
CA ALA A 152 -5.49 -12.39 -17.65
C ALA A 152 -4.17 -12.06 -16.94
N PRO A 153 -4.15 -11.09 -16.00
CA PRO A 153 -2.91 -10.70 -15.38
C PRO A 153 -2.31 -11.99 -14.82
N ALA A 154 -1.08 -12.31 -15.24
CA ALA A 154 -0.33 -13.40 -14.63
C ALA A 154 -0.48 -13.21 -13.13
N PRO A 155 -0.91 -14.24 -12.41
CA PRO A 155 -1.52 -14.14 -11.09
C PRO A 155 -0.67 -13.20 -10.22
N GLN A 156 -1.21 -12.01 -10.00
CA GLN A 156 -0.44 -10.95 -9.39
C GLN A 156 -0.53 -11.11 -7.89
N LEU A 157 0.62 -10.97 -7.24
CA LEU A 157 0.68 -10.78 -5.81
C LEU A 157 -0.40 -9.78 -5.38
N THR A 158 -1.25 -10.17 -4.44
CA THR A 158 -2.27 -9.26 -3.91
C THR A 158 -1.69 -8.53 -2.70
N TYR A 159 -1.31 -7.27 -2.89
CA TYR A 159 -0.75 -6.44 -1.83
C TYR A 159 -1.29 -5.00 -1.88
N GLY A 160 -1.08 -4.28 -0.80
CA GLY A 160 -1.36 -2.86 -0.71
C GLY A 160 -0.43 -2.21 0.29
N VAL A 161 -0.15 -0.93 0.06
CA VAL A 161 0.77 -0.18 0.91
C VAL A 161 0.25 1.22 1.15
N VAL A 162 0.48 1.72 2.37
CA VAL A 162 0.52 3.15 2.63
C VAL A 162 1.97 3.50 2.97
N ASN A 163 2.58 4.46 2.27
CA ASN A 163 3.94 4.95 2.53
C ASN A 163 3.94 6.47 2.33
N LEU A 164 4.04 7.21 3.44
CA LEU A 164 3.88 8.65 3.48
C LEU A 164 4.98 9.31 4.30
N PRO A 165 5.48 10.47 3.86
CA PRO A 165 6.42 11.24 4.65
C PRO A 165 5.77 11.80 5.92
N LEU A 166 6.60 12.05 6.94
CA LEU A 166 6.25 12.98 8.01
C LEU A 166 5.73 14.28 7.40
N GLN A 167 4.66 14.86 7.97
CA GLN A 167 3.95 16.00 7.37
C GLN A 167 4.83 17.23 7.08
N THR A 168 5.95 17.38 7.79
CA THR A 168 6.91 18.48 7.61
C THR A 168 7.99 18.17 6.56
N GLU A 169 8.02 16.96 6.03
CA GLU A 169 8.99 16.46 5.07
C GLU A 169 8.41 16.33 3.68
N THR A 170 9.29 16.38 2.67
CA THR A 170 8.93 16.23 1.25
C THR A 170 9.24 14.85 0.70
N VAL A 171 10.01 14.05 1.44
CA VAL A 171 10.41 12.68 1.11
C VAL A 171 10.26 11.82 2.34
N CYS A 172 9.79 10.58 2.15
CA CYS A 172 9.55 9.65 3.25
C CYS A 172 10.88 9.04 3.71
N GLY A 173 11.16 9.09 5.01
CA GLY A 173 12.30 8.38 5.62
C GLY A 173 12.19 6.86 5.53
N ASP A 174 11.00 6.33 5.29
CA ASP A 174 10.76 4.92 5.04
C ASP A 174 10.80 4.55 3.55
N ALA A 175 11.01 3.27 3.27
CA ALA A 175 10.89 2.68 1.95
C ALA A 175 10.38 1.25 2.04
N TRP A 176 9.88 0.75 0.91
CA TRP A 176 9.47 -0.64 0.76
C TRP A 176 9.76 -1.11 -0.66
N SER A 177 9.88 -2.42 -0.84
CA SER A 177 9.98 -3.06 -2.15
C SER A 177 9.47 -4.49 -2.09
N VAL A 178 9.13 -5.02 -3.26
CA VAL A 178 8.68 -6.40 -3.44
C VAL A 178 9.47 -7.03 -4.58
N HIS A 179 9.83 -8.29 -4.43
CA HIS A 179 10.42 -9.12 -5.48
C HIS A 179 9.71 -10.47 -5.54
N THR A 180 9.22 -10.84 -6.72
CA THR A 180 8.53 -12.12 -6.96
C THR A 180 9.51 -13.09 -7.62
N HIS A 181 9.65 -14.29 -7.07
CA HIS A 181 10.49 -15.35 -7.64
C HIS A 181 9.87 -16.72 -7.34
N ASP A 182 9.90 -17.66 -8.29
CA ASP A 182 9.54 -19.07 -8.10
C ASP A 182 8.21 -19.36 -7.36
N GLY A 183 7.19 -18.51 -7.56
CA GLY A 183 5.88 -18.64 -6.90
C GLY A 183 5.85 -18.14 -5.44
N GLU A 184 6.95 -17.59 -4.96
CA GLU A 184 7.06 -16.81 -3.73
C GLU A 184 7.15 -15.32 -4.05
N PHE A 185 6.95 -14.50 -3.02
CA PHE A 185 7.40 -13.12 -3.06
C PHE A 185 8.09 -12.75 -1.76
N THR A 186 9.09 -11.89 -1.90
CA THR A 186 9.83 -11.30 -0.80
C THR A 186 9.47 -9.82 -0.73
N VAL A 187 9.12 -9.34 0.46
CA VAL A 187 8.90 -7.93 0.76
C VAL A 187 9.97 -7.45 1.74
N LEU A 188 10.44 -6.22 1.52
CA LEU A 188 11.31 -5.50 2.43
C LEU A 188 10.62 -4.19 2.81
N VAL A 189 10.59 -3.89 4.11
CA VAL A 189 10.22 -2.57 4.65
C VAL A 189 11.41 -2.05 5.44
N ALA A 190 11.81 -0.80 5.17
CA ALA A 190 12.90 -0.12 5.83
C ALA A 190 12.46 1.23 6.37
N ASP A 191 12.94 1.57 7.57
CA ASP A 191 12.77 2.84 8.28
C ASP A 191 14.18 3.41 8.49
N GLY A 192 14.53 4.43 7.70
CA GLY A 192 15.83 5.06 7.74
C GLY A 192 15.99 5.92 8.99
N LEU A 193 17.15 5.90 9.64
CA LEU A 193 17.29 6.58 10.94
C LEU A 193 17.04 8.10 10.87
N GLY A 194 15.96 8.54 11.55
CA GLY A 194 15.45 9.91 11.55
C GLY A 194 14.34 10.09 10.51
N HIS A 195 14.20 11.31 9.97
CA HIS A 195 13.25 11.59 8.89
C HIS A 195 13.91 12.44 7.80
N GLY A 196 13.20 12.60 6.68
CA GLY A 196 13.63 13.45 5.56
C GLY A 196 14.74 12.84 4.71
N PRO A 197 15.50 13.66 3.95
CA PRO A 197 16.34 13.16 2.85
C PRO A 197 17.40 12.13 3.23
N LEU A 198 18.03 12.25 4.40
CA LEU A 198 19.10 11.32 4.82
C LEU A 198 18.56 9.98 5.31
N ALA A 199 17.37 9.97 5.92
CA ALA A 199 16.66 8.74 6.25
C ALA A 199 16.20 8.05 4.95
N ASN A 200 15.61 8.83 4.03
CA ASN A 200 15.16 8.35 2.72
C ASN A 200 16.29 7.67 1.94
N VAL A 201 17.49 8.26 1.90
CA VAL A 201 18.66 7.64 1.24
C VAL A 201 18.95 6.25 1.80
N ALA A 202 18.94 6.07 3.13
CA ALA A 202 19.19 4.77 3.74
C ALA A 202 18.08 3.76 3.42
N ALA A 203 16.81 4.15 3.57
CA ALA A 203 15.69 3.23 3.32
C ALA A 203 15.57 2.83 1.84
N ILE A 204 15.72 3.79 0.92
CA ILE A 204 15.69 3.52 -0.53
C ILE A 204 16.85 2.60 -0.93
N GLU A 205 18.04 2.77 -0.34
CA GLU A 205 19.17 1.90 -0.63
C GLU A 205 18.91 0.45 -0.18
N ALA A 206 18.24 0.25 0.97
CA ALA A 206 17.81 -1.07 1.40
C ALA A 206 16.79 -1.69 0.45
N ALA A 207 15.78 -0.91 0.04
CA ALA A 207 14.68 -1.38 -0.81
C ALA A 207 15.15 -1.83 -2.20
N LYS A 208 16.13 -1.14 -2.81
CA LYS A 208 16.71 -1.53 -4.12
C LYS A 208 17.38 -2.90 -4.12
N LEU A 209 17.77 -3.43 -2.97
CA LEU A 209 18.52 -4.69 -2.91
C LEU A 209 17.68 -5.89 -3.34
N LEU A 210 16.36 -5.82 -3.17
CA LEU A 210 15.47 -6.89 -3.60
C LEU A 210 15.51 -7.10 -5.12
N ALA A 211 15.85 -6.08 -5.92
CA ALA A 211 16.08 -6.21 -7.36
C ALA A 211 17.04 -7.33 -7.74
N ALA A 212 18.16 -7.37 -7.01
CA ALA A 212 19.34 -8.16 -7.35
C ALA A 212 19.51 -9.38 -6.45
N HIS A 213 18.86 -9.39 -5.29
CA HIS A 213 19.07 -10.38 -4.24
C HIS A 213 17.76 -11.00 -3.73
N GLY A 214 16.61 -10.62 -4.28
CA GLY A 214 15.31 -11.00 -3.75
C GLY A 214 15.00 -12.50 -3.78
N ASP A 215 15.76 -13.28 -4.55
CA ASP A 215 15.73 -14.75 -4.65
C ASP A 215 16.62 -15.45 -3.59
N GLN A 216 17.58 -14.74 -2.99
CA GLN A 216 18.53 -15.29 -2.01
C GLN A 216 17.90 -15.56 -0.65
N ALA A 217 18.57 -16.32 0.22
CA ALA A 217 18.09 -16.53 1.59
C ALA A 217 17.98 -15.21 2.39
N LEU A 218 17.01 -15.11 3.30
CA LEU A 218 16.70 -13.89 4.04
C LEU A 218 17.87 -13.38 4.88
N ASP A 219 18.65 -14.28 5.49
CA ASP A 219 19.86 -13.90 6.22
C ASP A 219 20.91 -13.29 5.29
N ARG A 220 21.01 -13.80 4.07
CA ARG A 220 21.93 -13.25 3.07
C ARG A 220 21.47 -11.90 2.53
N ILE A 221 20.18 -11.69 2.29
CA ILE A 221 19.61 -10.37 1.96
C ILE A 221 19.92 -9.37 3.09
N MET A 222 19.73 -9.77 4.35
CA MET A 222 20.02 -8.92 5.50
C MET A 222 21.52 -8.59 5.63
N GLU A 223 22.42 -9.54 5.34
CA GLU A 223 23.86 -9.29 5.33
C GLU A 223 24.27 -8.30 4.23
N VAL A 224 23.72 -8.46 3.02
CA VAL A 224 23.94 -7.52 1.91
C VAL A 224 23.41 -6.13 2.28
N ALA A 225 22.21 -6.05 2.88
CA ALA A 225 21.65 -4.79 3.36
C ALA A 225 22.54 -4.14 4.42
N ASN A 226 23.08 -4.92 5.36
CA ASN A 226 23.98 -4.40 6.35
C ASN A 226 25.25 -3.78 5.74
N ASP A 227 25.82 -4.39 4.71
CA ASP A 227 27.00 -3.84 4.05
C ASP A 227 26.68 -2.61 3.19
N ALA A 228 25.56 -2.63 2.46
CA ALA A 228 25.10 -1.53 1.62
C ALA A 228 24.74 -0.27 2.42
N LEU A 229 24.25 -0.43 3.66
CA LEU A 229 23.82 0.69 4.49
C LEU A 229 24.94 1.32 5.34
N ARG A 230 26.14 0.72 5.43
CA ARG A 230 27.29 1.29 6.18
C ARG A 230 27.61 2.76 5.87
N PRO A 231 27.58 3.24 4.60
CA PRO A 231 27.87 4.65 4.30
C PRO A 231 26.68 5.59 4.56
N THR A 232 25.53 5.08 5.03
CA THR A 232 24.30 5.83 5.27
C THR A 232 24.05 6.03 6.77
N ARG A 233 22.92 6.63 7.14
CA ARG A 233 22.48 6.68 8.55
C ARG A 233 22.10 5.31 9.14
N GLY A 234 22.00 4.29 8.29
CA GLY A 234 21.44 2.99 8.64
C GLY A 234 19.93 3.03 8.74
N ALA A 235 19.32 1.86 8.88
CA ALA A 235 17.88 1.69 8.94
C ALA A 235 17.48 0.55 9.87
N ALA A 236 16.26 0.60 10.37
CA ALA A 236 15.54 -0.60 10.76
C ALA A 236 15.00 -1.28 9.50
N VAL A 237 15.09 -2.60 9.41
CA VAL A 237 14.71 -3.38 8.23
C VAL A 237 13.96 -4.63 8.66
N GLY A 238 12.81 -4.87 8.05
CA GLY A 238 12.06 -6.13 8.13
C GLY A 238 11.92 -6.75 6.74
N ILE A 239 12.24 -8.03 6.63
CA ILE A 239 12.15 -8.81 5.39
C ILE A 239 11.22 -9.99 5.66
N ALA A 240 10.17 -10.14 4.84
CA ALA A 240 9.30 -11.30 4.87
C ALA A 240 9.29 -11.99 3.50
N ARG A 241 9.34 -13.32 3.50
CA ARG A 241 9.10 -14.15 2.32
C ARG A 241 7.89 -15.02 2.57
N MET A 242 7.02 -15.12 1.57
CA MET A 242 5.83 -15.94 1.66
C MET A 242 5.36 -16.39 0.27
N PRO A 243 4.48 -17.40 0.21
CA PRO A 243 3.87 -17.84 -1.05
C PRO A 243 3.11 -16.72 -1.74
N ALA A 244 3.32 -16.57 -3.05
CA ALA A 244 2.53 -15.66 -3.87
C ALA A 244 1.12 -16.21 -4.17
N PHE A 245 0.95 -17.55 -4.14
CA PHE A 245 -0.29 -18.23 -4.49
C PHE A 245 -0.78 -19.16 -3.40
N ALA A 246 -2.10 -19.20 -3.20
CA ALA A 246 -2.76 -20.10 -2.25
C ALA A 246 -2.62 -21.59 -2.65
N SER A 247 -2.26 -21.86 -3.90
CA SER A 247 -2.01 -23.20 -4.46
C SER A 247 -0.67 -23.82 -4.05
N LEU A 248 0.14 -23.13 -3.23
CA LEU A 248 1.39 -23.64 -2.64
C LEU A 248 1.17 -23.99 -1.15
N PRO A 249 0.41 -25.07 -0.83
CA PRO A 249 0.04 -25.39 0.54
C PRO A 249 1.26 -25.79 1.38
N GLY A 250 1.28 -25.34 2.63
CA GLY A 250 2.24 -25.78 3.65
C GLY A 250 3.54 -24.98 3.71
N MET A 251 3.75 -24.03 2.82
CA MET A 251 4.90 -23.13 2.87
C MET A 251 4.66 -22.00 3.89
N PRO A 252 5.60 -21.73 4.82
CA PRO A 252 5.42 -20.73 5.86
C PRO A 252 5.62 -19.30 5.32
N VAL A 253 5.29 -18.32 6.16
CA VAL A 253 5.90 -16.99 6.09
C VAL A 253 7.20 -17.05 6.87
N SER A 254 8.32 -16.77 6.20
CA SER A 254 9.63 -16.58 6.82
C SER A 254 9.87 -15.09 7.04
N PHE A 255 10.33 -14.71 8.23
CA PHE A 255 10.62 -13.30 8.55
C PHE A 255 11.97 -13.12 9.25
N ALA A 256 12.69 -12.08 8.87
CA ALA A 256 13.89 -11.59 9.53
C ALA A 256 13.79 -10.08 9.73
N GLY A 257 13.93 -9.60 10.97
CA GLY A 257 13.81 -8.19 11.31
C GLY A 257 14.93 -7.70 12.22
N ILE A 258 15.46 -6.52 11.92
CA ILE A 258 16.39 -5.75 12.76
C ILE A 258 15.83 -4.34 12.94
N GLY A 259 15.74 -3.88 14.19
CA GLY A 259 15.19 -2.59 14.56
C GLY A 259 13.73 -2.68 15.03
N ASN A 260 12.94 -1.67 14.66
CA ASN A 260 11.57 -1.41 15.11
C ASN A 260 10.48 -1.76 14.07
N ILE A 261 10.83 -2.31 12.90
CA ILE A 261 9.83 -2.78 11.93
C ILE A 261 9.00 -3.88 12.57
N ALA A 262 7.70 -3.66 12.67
CA ALA A 262 6.76 -4.64 13.20
C ALA A 262 6.24 -5.52 12.07
N ALA A 263 6.09 -6.81 12.34
CA ALA A 263 5.51 -7.76 11.40
C ALA A 263 4.55 -8.71 12.11
N SER A 264 3.48 -9.10 11.41
CA SER A 264 2.47 -10.01 11.95
C SER A 264 1.73 -10.77 10.86
N VAL A 265 1.32 -11.99 11.17
CA VAL A 265 0.44 -12.82 10.34
C VAL A 265 -0.93 -12.86 11.00
N TRP A 266 -1.97 -12.50 10.27
CA TRP A 266 -3.35 -12.42 10.72
C TRP A 266 -4.20 -13.48 10.02
N THR A 267 -4.97 -14.20 10.82
CA THR A 267 -6.01 -15.15 10.39
C THR A 267 -7.36 -14.65 10.91
N GLU A 268 -8.45 -15.37 10.59
CA GLU A 268 -9.78 -15.03 11.12
C GLU A 268 -9.83 -15.08 12.66
N ASP A 269 -9.17 -16.08 13.26
CA ASP A 269 -9.27 -16.35 14.69
C ASP A 269 -8.12 -15.77 15.53
N THR A 270 -6.93 -15.64 14.94
CA THR A 270 -5.71 -15.30 15.67
C THR A 270 -4.75 -14.45 14.86
N HIS A 271 -3.84 -13.78 15.56
CA HIS A 271 -2.68 -13.17 14.94
C HIS A 271 -1.40 -13.58 15.67
N LYS A 272 -0.30 -13.65 14.94
CA LYS A 272 1.03 -13.93 15.48
C LYS A 272 1.99 -12.84 15.07
N HIS A 273 2.59 -12.19 16.07
CA HIS A 273 3.68 -11.24 15.85
C HIS A 273 4.98 -11.97 15.49
N LEU A 274 5.72 -11.38 14.55
CA LEU A 274 7.06 -11.81 14.16
C LEU A 274 8.06 -10.86 14.82
N VAL A 275 9.13 -11.41 15.39
CA VAL A 275 10.02 -10.65 16.27
C VAL A 275 11.13 -9.98 15.46
N SER A 276 11.27 -8.66 15.63
CA SER A 276 12.45 -7.92 15.20
C SER A 276 13.44 -7.76 16.35
N HIS A 277 14.72 -7.94 16.05
CA HIS A 277 15.79 -7.83 17.03
C HIS A 277 16.31 -6.40 17.11
N SER A 278 16.65 -5.93 18.31
CA SER A 278 17.26 -4.61 18.46
C SER A 278 18.57 -4.49 17.67
N GLY A 279 18.71 -3.41 16.91
CA GLY A 279 19.89 -3.13 16.10
C GLY A 279 19.57 -2.10 15.02
N ILE A 280 20.62 -1.70 14.29
CA ILE A 280 20.52 -0.80 13.13
C ILE A 280 21.33 -1.44 12.01
N VAL A 281 20.67 -1.76 10.90
CA VAL A 281 21.31 -2.29 9.68
C VAL A 281 22.22 -1.20 9.11
N GLY A 282 23.49 -1.55 8.86
CA GLY A 282 24.55 -0.61 8.49
C GLY A 282 25.54 -0.31 9.61
N HIS A 283 25.18 -0.50 10.88
CA HIS A 283 26.00 -0.06 12.01
C HIS A 283 26.14 -1.10 13.12
N ALA A 284 25.04 -1.44 13.79
CA ALA A 284 25.03 -2.26 15.00
C ALA A 284 24.09 -3.48 14.87
N ALA A 285 23.92 -3.99 13.65
CA ALA A 285 23.14 -5.19 13.38
C ALA A 285 23.90 -6.44 13.83
N ARG A 286 23.22 -7.27 14.64
CA ARG A 286 23.61 -8.67 14.85
C ARG A 286 23.02 -9.52 13.73
N ARG A 287 23.48 -10.77 13.60
CA ARG A 287 22.87 -11.73 12.67
C ARG A 287 21.37 -11.85 12.98
N ALA A 288 20.52 -11.56 12.00
CA ALA A 288 19.08 -11.67 12.16
C ALA A 288 18.68 -13.14 12.31
N GLN A 289 17.84 -13.41 13.30
CA GLN A 289 17.17 -14.70 13.41
C GLN A 289 15.99 -14.74 12.43
N ILE A 290 15.81 -15.89 11.78
CA ILE A 290 14.67 -16.15 10.91
C ILE A 290 13.57 -16.84 11.72
N PHE A 291 12.34 -16.38 11.55
CA PHE A 291 11.15 -16.98 12.15
C PHE A 291 10.22 -17.48 11.06
N ASP A 292 9.85 -18.76 11.15
CA ASP A 292 8.84 -19.36 10.29
C ASP A 292 7.50 -19.43 11.02
N VAL A 293 6.44 -19.01 10.34
CA VAL A 293 5.07 -19.01 10.85
C VAL A 293 4.13 -19.64 9.83
N PRO A 294 3.19 -20.50 10.26
CA PRO A 294 2.17 -21.03 9.36
C PRO A 294 1.43 -19.94 8.61
N TYR A 295 1.24 -20.15 7.31
CA TYR A 295 0.54 -19.23 6.42
C TYR A 295 -0.69 -19.92 5.82
N PRO A 296 -1.81 -19.97 6.57
CA PRO A 296 -3.01 -20.61 6.06
C PRO A 296 -3.64 -19.76 4.93
N PRO A 297 -4.51 -20.37 4.10
CA PRO A 297 -5.25 -19.64 3.08
C PRO A 297 -5.96 -18.42 3.67
N ASN A 298 -6.02 -17.35 2.88
CA ASN A 298 -6.60 -16.06 3.25
C ASN A 298 -5.89 -15.29 4.37
N ALA A 299 -4.78 -15.79 4.95
CA ALA A 299 -4.03 -15.05 5.94
C ALA A 299 -3.42 -13.76 5.38
N LEU A 300 -3.46 -12.71 6.18
CA LEU A 300 -2.83 -11.43 5.87
C LEU A 300 -1.47 -11.35 6.52
N VAL A 301 -0.47 -10.90 5.77
CA VAL A 301 0.81 -10.48 6.33
C VAL A 301 0.85 -8.97 6.37
N VAL A 302 1.11 -8.42 7.56
CA VAL A 302 1.20 -6.98 7.80
C VAL A 302 2.59 -6.65 8.29
N LEU A 303 3.28 -5.75 7.59
CA LEU A 303 4.53 -5.12 8.03
C LEU A 303 4.28 -3.62 8.18
N HIS A 304 4.84 -3.00 9.21
CA HIS A 304 4.77 -1.54 9.34
C HIS A 304 5.99 -0.95 10.05
N SER A 305 6.33 0.29 9.71
CA SER A 305 7.29 1.10 10.48
C SER A 305 6.67 1.57 11.80
N ASP A 306 7.48 2.17 12.67
CA ASP A 306 6.97 2.62 13.96
C ASP A 306 6.18 3.94 13.88
N GLY A 307 6.06 4.55 12.70
CA GLY A 307 5.05 5.56 12.38
C GLY A 307 3.61 5.11 12.67
N LEU A 308 3.38 3.80 12.67
CA LEU A 308 2.13 3.19 13.11
C LEU A 308 2.25 2.67 14.55
N THR A 309 1.22 2.88 15.37
CA THR A 309 1.15 2.18 16.67
C THR A 309 1.00 0.67 16.46
N SER A 310 1.51 -0.14 17.38
CA SER A 310 1.41 -1.61 17.30
C SER A 310 0.18 -2.19 18.01
N ARG A 311 -0.66 -1.34 18.61
CA ARG A 311 -1.83 -1.75 19.40
C ARG A 311 -3.11 -1.56 18.61
N TRP A 312 -3.41 -2.51 17.75
CA TRP A 312 -4.64 -2.56 16.95
C TRP A 312 -5.12 -4.00 16.82
N ASP A 313 -6.37 -4.13 16.40
CA ASP A 313 -7.06 -5.42 16.32
C ASP A 313 -8.02 -5.40 15.12
N LEU A 314 -7.68 -6.16 14.08
CA LEU A 314 -8.47 -6.22 12.84
C LEU A 314 -9.88 -6.79 13.07
N ALA A 315 -10.10 -7.59 14.12
CA ALA A 315 -11.43 -8.13 14.44
C ALA A 315 -12.45 -7.01 14.77
N ARG A 316 -11.97 -5.82 15.14
CA ARG A 316 -12.81 -4.63 15.37
C ARG A 316 -13.33 -3.99 14.08
N TYR A 317 -12.90 -4.46 12.92
CA TYR A 317 -13.22 -3.93 11.61
C TYR A 317 -13.92 -5.00 10.76
N PRO A 318 -15.25 -5.16 10.90
CA PRO A 318 -16.00 -6.22 10.24
C PRO A 318 -15.76 -6.25 8.74
N GLY A 319 -15.45 -7.43 8.20
CA GLY A 319 -15.24 -7.65 6.77
C GLY A 319 -13.98 -7.01 6.17
N LEU A 320 -13.23 -6.19 6.91
CA LEU A 320 -12.04 -5.52 6.39
C LEU A 320 -10.97 -6.52 5.98
N ALA A 321 -10.76 -7.57 6.78
CA ALA A 321 -9.77 -8.60 6.50
C ALA A 321 -10.06 -9.41 5.22
N MET A 322 -11.25 -9.30 4.62
CA MET A 322 -11.62 -9.94 3.36
C MET A 322 -11.46 -9.02 2.14
N ARG A 323 -11.20 -7.74 2.37
CA ARG A 323 -11.04 -6.73 1.31
C ARG A 323 -9.64 -6.77 0.71
N HIS A 324 -9.46 -6.00 -0.35
CA HIS A 324 -8.15 -5.79 -0.96
C HIS A 324 -7.16 -5.27 0.11
N PRO A 325 -5.93 -5.82 0.21
CA PRO A 325 -4.94 -5.44 1.22
C PRO A 325 -4.66 -3.93 1.33
N ALA A 326 -4.81 -3.18 0.24
CA ALA A 326 -4.68 -1.72 0.27
C ALA A 326 -5.73 -1.03 1.15
N LEU A 327 -6.95 -1.56 1.24
CA LEU A 327 -7.98 -1.03 2.15
C LEU A 327 -7.59 -1.30 3.61
N VAL A 328 -7.02 -2.48 3.88
CA VAL A 328 -6.49 -2.81 5.21
C VAL A 328 -5.37 -1.85 5.60
N ALA A 329 -4.39 -1.63 4.70
CA ALA A 329 -3.29 -0.69 4.92
C ALA A 329 -3.80 0.74 5.19
N ALA A 330 -4.78 1.19 4.40
CA ALA A 330 -5.40 2.50 4.52
C ALA A 330 -6.17 2.69 5.83
N VAL A 331 -6.97 1.72 6.26
CA VAL A 331 -7.68 1.78 7.55
C VAL A 331 -6.69 1.77 8.71
N LEU A 332 -5.66 0.92 8.64
CA LEU A 332 -4.62 0.88 9.68
C LEU A 332 -3.91 2.24 9.79
N TYR A 333 -3.46 2.80 8.67
CA TYR A 333 -2.88 4.14 8.63
C TYR A 333 -3.82 5.19 9.24
N ARG A 334 -5.07 5.25 8.76
CA ARG A 334 -6.05 6.26 9.17
C ARG A 334 -6.30 6.26 10.68
N ASP A 335 -6.38 5.09 11.29
CA ASP A 335 -6.79 4.95 12.70
C ASP A 335 -5.60 4.87 13.68
N PHE A 336 -4.42 4.46 13.20
CA PHE A 336 -3.29 4.12 14.07
C PHE A 336 -1.97 4.81 13.72
N ALA A 337 -1.93 5.69 12.70
CA ALA A 337 -0.75 6.51 12.44
C ALA A 337 -0.52 7.51 13.59
N ARG A 338 0.75 7.67 13.98
CA ARG A 338 1.14 8.55 15.10
C ARG A 338 1.14 10.03 14.72
N GLY A 339 1.27 10.34 13.42
CA GLY A 339 1.30 11.72 12.90
C GLY A 339 2.55 12.54 13.24
N ARG A 340 3.57 11.92 13.85
CA ARG A 340 4.83 12.55 14.27
C ARG A 340 6.07 11.86 13.71
N ASP A 341 5.86 10.93 12.78
CA ASP A 341 6.93 10.21 12.09
C ASP A 341 6.52 9.92 10.64
N ASP A 342 7.48 9.46 9.84
CA ASP A 342 7.23 8.78 8.58
C ASP A 342 6.36 7.52 8.84
N VAL A 343 5.53 7.12 7.88
CA VAL A 343 4.66 5.95 8.08
C VAL A 343 4.65 5.04 6.86
N THR A 344 4.88 3.75 7.12
CA THR A 344 4.74 2.67 6.15
C THR A 344 3.89 1.56 6.72
N VAL A 345 2.86 1.15 5.99
CA VAL A 345 2.01 0.00 6.29
C VAL A 345 1.90 -0.83 5.03
N PHE A 346 2.54 -1.99 5.00
CA PHE A 346 2.44 -2.95 3.92
C PHE A 346 1.53 -4.11 4.35
N VAL A 347 0.58 -4.49 3.50
CA VAL A 347 -0.31 -5.62 3.72
C VAL A 347 -0.33 -6.49 2.46
N ALA A 348 -0.21 -7.80 2.63
CA ALA A 348 -0.31 -8.74 1.52
C ALA A 348 -1.09 -10.00 1.86
N ARG A 349 -1.58 -10.65 0.81
CA ARG A 349 -2.23 -11.95 0.83
C ARG A 349 -1.76 -12.76 -0.37
N ALA A 350 -1.64 -14.08 -0.22
CA ALA A 350 -1.52 -14.98 -1.35
C ALA A 350 -2.73 -14.81 -2.28
N ALA A 351 -2.46 -14.72 -3.57
CA ALA A 351 -3.49 -14.69 -4.60
C ALA A 351 -4.20 -16.05 -4.68
N ALA A 352 -5.50 -16.02 -5.00
CA ALA A 352 -6.38 -17.18 -4.95
C ALA A 352 -5.99 -18.32 -5.91
N SER A 353 -5.32 -18.01 -7.03
CA SER A 353 -4.80 -19.00 -7.98
C SER A 353 -3.77 -18.39 -8.92
N ALA A 354 -2.96 -19.27 -9.52
CA ALA A 354 -2.08 -18.94 -10.61
C ALA A 354 -2.78 -18.95 -11.98
#